data_AF-A0A496D023-F1
#
_entry.id   AF-A0A496D023-F1
#
_cell.length_a   1.000
_cell.length_b   1.000
_cell.length_c   1.000
_cell.angle_alpha   90.00
_cell.angle_beta   90.00
_cell.angle_gamma   90.00
#
_symmetry.space_group_name_H-M   'P 1'
#
loop_
_entity.id
_entity.type
_entity.pdbx_description
1 polymer ?
#
loop_
_entity_poly.entity_id
_entity_poly.type
_entity_poly.pdbx_seq_one_letter_code
_entity_poly.pdbx_strand_id
1 'polypeptide(L)'
;MSMHMKHIFLLALLLLVTSCMKEIDLEHLRPEPKLVLNCVIIQDKPIIASLSRTWFYTEGGVNLLMENADVKLYVNDRFVEQLSFNLNAYNYNTFGGYVATYVPVVGDKIRIEAEMDGYKPVVAEDVIPGPPTLLNFAVENYYNQNPYYSYFQERLKVTFRDDPSAGNCYLIRFTRGYPEYDYVGDDWEKTEVYKGSYKWYSQYVDFASEPIFANKITILDKVMGNDWLSGGQGRPFSDELFNGKEYTMKLDNGYSYSSESSEPIMPDSMRVYLYAISESYYKYMLALASLQDESLNNDLADIGLAEPVRVFNNIEGGVGILGTACVDSLTVAIPNKVLPDND
;
A
#
# COMPACT_ATOMS: atom_id res chain seq x y z
N MET A 1 -65.49 17.33 -26.44
CA MET A 1 -64.66 18.26 -25.64
C MET A 1 -63.88 17.52 -24.55
N SER A 2 -63.18 16.42 -24.87
CA SER A 2 -62.47 15.57 -23.89
C SER A 2 -61.03 15.22 -24.33
N MET A 3 -60.77 15.21 -25.64
CA MET A 3 -59.45 14.91 -26.20
C MET A 3 -58.43 16.04 -26.02
N HIS A 4 -58.84 17.32 -26.06
CA HIS A 4 -57.92 18.46 -25.86
C HIS A 4 -57.38 18.59 -24.43
N MET A 5 -58.14 18.17 -23.42
CA MET A 5 -57.74 18.31 -22.02
C MET A 5 -56.60 17.36 -21.64
N LYS A 6 -56.55 16.16 -22.24
CA LYS A 6 -55.44 15.20 -22.06
C LYS A 6 -54.14 15.71 -22.66
N HIS A 7 -54.18 16.31 -23.85
CA HIS A 7 -52.99 16.86 -24.50
C HIS A 7 -52.46 18.10 -23.79
N ILE A 8 -53.34 18.95 -23.24
CA ILE A 8 -52.94 20.11 -22.41
C ILE A 8 -52.30 19.64 -21.10
N PHE A 9 -52.84 18.60 -20.45
CA PHE A 9 -52.26 18.04 -19.23
C PHE A 9 -50.89 17.39 -19.50
N LEU A 10 -50.73 16.69 -20.62
CA LEU A 10 -49.44 16.12 -21.03
C LEU A 10 -48.39 17.19 -21.34
N LEU A 11 -48.81 18.30 -21.98
CA LEU A 11 -47.93 19.43 -22.28
C LEU A 11 -47.50 20.18 -21.00
N ALA A 12 -48.42 20.35 -20.05
CA ALA A 12 -48.14 20.93 -18.74
C ALA A 12 -47.20 20.03 -17.91
N LEU A 13 -47.36 18.71 -18.00
CA LEU A 13 -46.46 17.75 -17.37
C LEU A 13 -45.05 17.78 -18.00
N LEU A 14 -44.94 17.94 -19.32
CA LEU A 14 -43.66 18.09 -20.02
C LEU A 14 -42.94 19.39 -19.65
N LEU A 15 -43.67 20.48 -19.44
CA LEU A 15 -43.12 21.76 -18.97
C LEU A 15 -42.69 21.73 -17.51
N LEU A 16 -43.22 20.81 -16.68
CA LEU A 16 -42.74 20.59 -15.31
C LEU A 16 -41.41 19.83 -15.27
N VAL A 17 -41.01 19.12 -16.33
CA VAL A 17 -39.73 18.40 -16.42
C VAL A 17 -38.58 19.27 -16.94
N THR A 18 -38.84 20.52 -17.32
CA THR A 18 -37.77 21.52 -17.51
C THR A 18 -37.27 21.96 -16.13
N SER A 19 -36.64 21.03 -15.41
CA SER A 19 -35.89 21.35 -14.20
C SER A 19 -34.84 22.37 -14.61
N CYS A 20 -34.95 23.60 -14.08
CA CYS A 20 -33.87 24.57 -14.17
C CYS A 20 -32.68 23.96 -13.44
N MET A 21 -31.79 23.30 -14.17
CA MET A 21 -30.47 22.99 -13.67
C MET A 21 -29.77 24.32 -13.44
N LYS A 22 -29.69 24.72 -12.17
CA LYS A 22 -28.87 25.85 -11.77
C LYS A 22 -27.43 25.35 -11.72
N GLU A 23 -26.65 25.71 -12.73
CA GLU A 23 -25.19 25.56 -12.64
C GLU A 23 -24.70 26.42 -11.48
N ILE A 24 -24.15 25.76 -10.46
CA ILE A 24 -23.50 26.43 -9.34
C ILE A 24 -22.05 26.62 -9.76
N ASP A 25 -21.70 27.86 -10.12
CA ASP A 25 -20.34 28.24 -10.41
C ASP A 25 -19.53 28.33 -9.10
N LEU A 26 -18.65 27.35 -8.89
CA LEU A 26 -17.77 27.25 -7.73
C LEU A 26 -16.35 27.77 -8.01
N GLU A 27 -16.09 28.38 -9.17
CA GLU A 27 -14.74 28.82 -9.57
C GLU A 27 -14.14 29.82 -8.59
N HIS A 28 -14.96 30.71 -8.02
CA HIS A 28 -14.53 31.67 -7.01
C HIS A 28 -14.07 31.04 -5.68
N LEU A 29 -14.39 29.76 -5.44
CA LEU A 29 -13.92 28.98 -4.28
C LEU A 29 -12.70 28.12 -4.62
N ARG A 30 -12.22 28.14 -5.87
CA ARG A 30 -11.08 27.33 -6.29
C ARG A 30 -9.82 27.80 -5.56
N PRO A 31 -9.19 26.93 -4.75
CA PRO A 31 -7.91 27.27 -4.14
C PRO A 31 -6.81 27.33 -5.21
N GLU A 32 -5.78 28.15 -4.96
CA GLU A 32 -4.59 28.15 -5.79
C GLU A 32 -3.95 26.74 -5.82
N PRO A 33 -3.57 26.22 -6.99
CA PRO A 33 -2.88 24.94 -7.09
C PRO A 33 -1.59 24.93 -6.26
N LYS A 34 -1.39 23.85 -5.51
CA LYS A 34 -0.18 23.62 -4.69
C LYS A 34 0.69 22.56 -5.35
N LEU A 35 2.01 22.70 -5.19
CA LEU A 35 2.92 21.60 -5.51
C LEU A 35 2.69 20.42 -4.58
N VAL A 36 2.78 19.24 -5.16
CA VAL A 36 2.64 17.95 -4.48
C VAL A 36 3.99 17.23 -4.57
N LEU A 37 4.67 17.06 -3.44
CA LEU A 37 5.93 16.31 -3.37
C LEU A 37 5.69 14.97 -2.68
N ASN A 38 5.89 13.88 -3.41
CA ASN A 38 5.80 12.52 -2.88
C ASN A 38 7.13 11.81 -3.06
N CYS A 39 7.75 11.39 -1.96
CA CYS A 39 9.00 10.65 -1.98
C CYS A 39 9.05 9.68 -0.79
N VAL A 40 9.17 8.39 -1.10
CA VAL A 40 9.46 7.36 -0.10
C VAL A 40 10.87 6.86 -0.36
N ILE A 41 11.76 7.11 0.58
CA ILE A 41 13.18 6.78 0.49
C ILE A 41 13.41 5.44 1.18
N ILE A 42 14.02 4.50 0.47
CA ILE A 42 14.41 3.21 1.04
C ILE A 42 15.93 3.19 1.11
N GLN A 43 16.49 2.76 2.25
CA GLN A 43 17.93 2.57 2.39
C GLN A 43 18.50 1.75 1.23
N ASP A 44 19.71 2.10 0.78
CA ASP A 44 20.46 1.42 -0.27
C ASP A 44 19.75 1.42 -1.65
N LYS A 45 18.74 2.30 -1.84
CA LYS A 45 18.11 2.55 -3.14
C LYS A 45 18.25 4.02 -3.54
N PRO A 46 18.39 4.32 -4.85
CA PRO A 46 18.34 5.70 -5.33
C PRO A 46 17.05 6.40 -4.92
N ILE A 47 17.15 7.68 -4.56
CA ILE A 47 15.99 8.52 -4.25
C ILE A 47 15.26 8.84 -5.55
N ILE A 48 13.94 8.63 -5.56
CA ILE A 48 13.05 9.06 -6.65
C ILE A 48 11.94 9.93 -6.04
N ALA A 49 11.99 11.22 -6.30
CA ALA A 49 10.99 12.19 -5.88
C ALA A 49 9.97 12.43 -7.02
N SER A 50 8.69 12.22 -6.73
CA SER A 50 7.60 12.53 -7.64
C SER A 50 7.07 13.92 -7.33
N LEU A 51 7.05 14.79 -8.35
CA LEU A 51 6.55 16.15 -8.24
C LEU A 51 5.33 16.32 -9.15
N SER A 52 4.21 16.75 -8.55
CA SER A 52 2.97 17.02 -9.25
C SER A 52 2.27 18.26 -8.70
N ARG A 53 1.00 18.51 -9.07
CA ARG A 53 0.19 19.61 -8.52
C ARG A 53 -1.18 19.14 -8.08
N THR A 54 -1.78 19.86 -7.13
CA THR A 54 -3.21 19.67 -6.84
C THR A 54 -4.04 20.16 -8.02
N TRP A 55 -5.14 19.47 -8.28
CA TRP A 55 -6.11 19.82 -9.31
C TRP A 55 -7.50 19.80 -8.69
N PHE A 56 -8.38 20.66 -9.19
CA PHE A 56 -9.76 20.67 -8.76
C PHE A 56 -10.55 19.63 -9.57
N TYR A 57 -11.53 18.97 -8.95
CA TYR A 57 -12.29 17.88 -9.61
C TYR A 57 -12.96 18.30 -10.94
N THR A 58 -13.30 19.59 -11.09
CA THR A 58 -13.87 20.13 -12.34
C THR A 58 -12.83 20.39 -13.44
N GLU A 59 -11.53 20.34 -13.13
CA GLU A 59 -10.46 20.41 -14.13
C GLU A 59 -10.36 19.04 -14.84
N GLY A 60 -10.97 18.89 -16.02
CA GLY A 60 -10.86 17.64 -16.78
C GLY A 60 -9.45 17.36 -17.32
N GLY A 61 -9.00 16.10 -17.27
CA GLY A 61 -7.86 15.59 -18.06
C GLY A 61 -6.56 16.38 -17.93
N VAL A 62 -6.09 16.58 -16.69
CA VAL A 62 -4.95 17.44 -16.39
C VAL A 62 -3.61 16.69 -16.47
N ASN A 63 -2.62 17.26 -17.15
CA ASN A 63 -1.23 16.83 -16.97
C ASN A 63 -0.73 17.30 -15.59
N LEU A 64 -0.55 16.34 -14.69
CA LEU A 64 -0.08 16.58 -13.33
C LEU A 64 1.44 16.56 -13.21
N LEU A 65 2.17 16.16 -14.26
CA LEU A 65 3.62 16.00 -14.23
C LEU A 65 4.31 17.37 -14.25
N MET A 66 5.11 17.65 -13.23
CA MET A 66 5.85 18.90 -13.11
C MET A 66 7.28 18.72 -13.63
N GLU A 67 7.45 18.90 -14.92
CA GLU A 67 8.76 18.88 -15.60
C GLU A 67 9.45 20.24 -15.45
N ASN A 68 10.79 20.26 -15.35
CA ASN A 68 11.62 21.47 -15.22
C ASN A 68 11.52 22.23 -13.88
N ALA A 69 11.21 21.53 -12.79
CA ALA A 69 11.38 22.07 -11.45
C ALA A 69 12.84 21.98 -10.99
N ASP A 70 13.26 22.91 -10.14
CA ASP A 70 14.55 22.85 -9.45
C ASP A 70 14.39 22.01 -8.18
N VAL A 71 14.84 20.75 -8.22
CA VAL A 71 14.75 19.82 -7.09
C VAL A 71 16.14 19.56 -6.51
N LYS A 72 16.34 19.93 -5.24
CA LYS A 72 17.62 19.85 -4.54
C LYS A 72 17.57 18.83 -3.41
N LEU A 73 18.64 18.06 -3.28
CA LEU A 73 18.86 17.12 -2.20
C LEU A 73 19.91 17.65 -1.23
N TYR A 74 19.55 17.61 0.05
CA TYR A 74 20.45 17.85 1.15
C TYR A 74 20.51 16.60 2.03
N VAL A 75 21.70 16.27 2.49
CA VAL A 75 21.95 15.16 3.41
C VAL A 75 22.73 15.70 4.59
N ASN A 76 22.20 15.50 5.80
CA ASN A 76 22.77 16.01 7.04
C ASN A 76 23.04 17.53 6.96
N ASP A 77 22.01 18.26 6.50
CA ASP A 77 21.98 19.72 6.31
C ASP A 77 23.01 20.28 5.31
N ARG A 78 23.61 19.43 4.46
CA ARG A 78 24.55 19.84 3.40
C ARG A 78 23.95 19.57 2.02
N PHE A 79 24.09 20.53 1.11
CA PHE A 79 23.71 20.34 -0.28
C PHE A 79 24.57 19.24 -0.89
N VAL A 80 23.92 18.25 -1.52
CA VAL A 80 24.58 17.11 -2.16
C VAL A 80 24.50 17.22 -3.67
N GLU A 81 23.29 17.35 -4.20
CA GLU A 81 23.06 17.43 -5.64
C GLU A 81 21.72 18.07 -5.99
N GLN A 82 21.58 18.43 -7.26
CA GLN A 82 20.31 18.75 -7.89
C GLN A 82 19.83 17.50 -8.66
N LEU A 83 18.60 17.06 -8.40
CA LEU A 83 18.07 15.83 -8.96
C LEU A 83 17.74 16.00 -10.45
N SER A 84 17.96 14.93 -11.21
CA SER A 84 17.68 14.93 -12.65
C SER A 84 16.33 14.31 -12.93
N PHE A 85 15.52 14.98 -13.76
CA PHE A 85 14.23 14.43 -14.18
C PHE A 85 14.42 13.24 -15.14
N ASN A 86 13.71 12.16 -14.90
CA ASN A 86 13.72 10.96 -15.73
C ASN A 86 12.29 10.43 -15.91
N LEU A 87 11.80 10.42 -17.16
CA LEU A 87 10.46 9.92 -17.49
C LEU A 87 10.28 8.42 -17.20
N ASN A 88 11.35 7.63 -17.29
CA ASN A 88 11.32 6.18 -17.03
C ASN A 88 11.49 5.84 -15.54
N ALA A 89 11.66 6.85 -14.68
CA ALA A 89 11.63 6.63 -13.24
C ALA A 89 10.18 6.39 -12.81
N TYR A 90 9.94 5.24 -12.20
CA TYR A 90 8.64 4.85 -11.68
C TYR A 90 8.68 4.85 -10.16
N ASN A 91 7.76 5.60 -9.54
CA ASN A 91 7.47 5.51 -8.13
C ASN A 91 5.95 5.59 -7.94
N TYR A 92 5.35 4.58 -7.30
CA TYR A 92 3.91 4.49 -6.96
C TYR A 92 2.93 5.13 -7.98
N ASN A 93 2.62 4.43 -9.08
CA ASN A 93 1.65 4.86 -10.11
C ASN A 93 1.91 6.23 -10.77
N THR A 94 3.03 6.88 -10.49
CA THR A 94 3.45 8.11 -11.19
C THR A 94 4.50 7.79 -12.24
N PHE A 95 4.30 8.34 -13.43
CA PHE A 95 5.25 8.27 -14.54
C PHE A 95 6.13 9.50 -14.51
N GLY A 96 7.44 9.31 -14.49
CA GLY A 96 8.41 10.39 -14.38
C GLY A 96 8.69 10.83 -12.95
N GLY A 97 9.97 11.05 -12.66
CA GLY A 97 10.41 11.50 -11.34
C GLY A 97 11.81 12.11 -11.38
N TYR A 98 12.13 12.86 -10.33
CA TYR A 98 13.44 13.43 -10.09
C TYR A 98 14.30 12.39 -9.36
N VAL A 99 15.41 12.00 -9.97
CA VAL A 99 16.26 10.89 -9.52
C VAL A 99 17.58 11.43 -8.99
N ALA A 100 17.96 10.96 -7.80
CA ALA A 100 19.26 11.23 -7.20
C ALA A 100 20.30 10.20 -7.64
N THR A 101 21.56 10.61 -7.72
CA THR A 101 22.69 9.67 -7.83
C THR A 101 23.15 9.17 -6.47
N TYR A 102 22.87 9.94 -5.42
CA TYR A 102 23.12 9.58 -4.04
C TYR A 102 22.28 8.39 -3.58
N VAL A 103 22.90 7.50 -2.80
CA VAL A 103 22.28 6.32 -2.19
C VAL A 103 22.28 6.50 -0.67
N PRO A 104 21.11 6.64 -0.03
CA PRO A 104 21.00 6.91 1.41
C PRO A 104 21.42 5.74 2.30
N VAL A 105 22.02 6.06 3.44
CA VAL A 105 22.41 5.11 4.49
C VAL A 105 21.66 5.38 5.79
N VAL A 106 21.71 4.42 6.72
CA VAL A 106 21.08 4.52 8.04
C VAL A 106 21.52 5.80 8.77
N GLY A 107 20.54 6.52 9.34
CA GLY A 107 20.78 7.74 10.11
C GLY A 107 20.95 9.01 9.28
N ASP A 108 20.98 8.93 7.95
CA ASP A 108 20.98 10.13 7.12
C ASP A 108 19.71 10.95 7.36
N LYS A 109 19.89 12.23 7.68
CA LYS A 109 18.83 13.23 7.62
C LYS A 109 18.70 13.72 6.18
N ILE A 110 17.69 13.26 5.48
CA ILE A 110 17.40 13.65 4.10
C ILE A 110 16.46 14.85 4.10
N ARG A 111 16.79 15.88 3.32
CA ARG A 111 15.91 17.01 3.05
C ARG A 111 15.81 17.26 1.56
N ILE A 112 14.59 17.33 1.06
CA ILE A 112 14.29 17.62 -0.35
C ILE A 112 13.62 18.99 -0.42
N GLU A 113 14.18 19.86 -1.26
CA GLU A 113 13.59 21.14 -1.62
C GLU A 113 13.19 21.08 -3.10
N ALA A 114 12.00 21.56 -3.46
CA ALA A 114 11.59 21.69 -4.84
C ALA A 114 10.97 23.07 -5.11
N GLU A 115 11.39 23.68 -6.20
CA GLU A 115 10.93 25.00 -6.64
C GLU A 115 10.47 24.95 -8.10
N MET A 116 9.35 25.62 -8.39
CA MET A 116 8.84 25.76 -9.74
C MET A 116 8.10 27.08 -9.88
N ASP A 117 8.30 27.77 -11.00
CA ASP A 117 7.66 29.03 -11.31
C ASP A 117 6.13 28.91 -11.21
N GLY A 118 5.51 29.90 -10.54
CA GLY A 118 4.06 29.93 -10.33
C GLY A 118 3.57 29.15 -9.10
N TYR A 119 4.46 28.51 -8.35
CA TYR A 119 4.13 27.81 -7.12
C TYR A 119 4.98 28.27 -5.95
N LYS A 120 4.50 28.02 -4.73
CA LYS A 120 5.32 28.18 -3.53
C LYS A 120 6.38 27.07 -3.49
N PRO A 121 7.63 27.37 -3.12
CA PRO A 121 8.65 26.37 -2.82
C PRO A 121 8.13 25.35 -1.81
N VAL A 122 8.55 24.10 -1.99
CA VAL A 122 8.21 23.02 -1.07
C VAL A 122 9.46 22.44 -0.44
N VAL A 123 9.36 22.09 0.84
CA VAL A 123 10.45 21.46 1.59
C VAL A 123 9.90 20.39 2.51
N ALA A 124 10.65 19.31 2.66
CA ALA A 124 10.43 18.31 3.69
C ALA A 124 11.75 17.66 4.10
N GLU A 125 11.81 17.21 5.35
CA GLU A 125 12.94 16.46 5.89
C GLU A 125 12.47 15.24 6.68
N ASP A 126 13.29 14.19 6.66
CA ASP A 126 13.08 12.97 7.42
C ASP A 126 14.41 12.22 7.61
N VAL A 127 14.46 11.26 8.52
CA VAL A 127 15.69 10.51 8.88
C VAL A 127 15.55 9.06 8.48
N ILE A 128 16.57 8.47 7.86
CA ILE A 128 16.57 7.03 7.53
C ILE A 128 16.62 6.20 8.84
N PRO A 129 15.59 5.38 9.12
CA PRO A 129 15.57 4.57 10.34
C PRO A 129 16.62 3.46 10.29
N GLY A 130 16.95 2.90 11.46
CA GLY A 130 17.75 1.70 11.56
C GLY A 130 17.04 0.47 10.97
N PRO A 131 17.79 -0.56 10.55
CA PRO A 131 17.20 -1.78 10.02
C PRO A 131 16.41 -2.52 11.10
N PRO A 132 15.24 -3.09 10.75
CA PRO A 132 14.56 -3.99 11.65
C PRO A 132 15.37 -5.28 11.83
N THR A 133 15.23 -5.94 12.98
CA THR A 133 15.88 -7.24 13.22
C THR A 133 14.88 -8.36 12.97
N LEU A 134 14.88 -8.95 11.77
CA LEU A 134 14.04 -10.09 11.44
C LEU A 134 14.77 -11.40 11.80
N LEU A 135 14.24 -12.16 12.76
CA LEU A 135 14.93 -13.30 13.36
C LEU A 135 14.55 -14.63 12.72
N ASN A 136 13.27 -14.84 12.45
CA ASN A 136 12.78 -16.10 11.91
C ASN A 136 11.51 -15.90 11.09
N PHE A 137 11.35 -16.74 10.07
CA PHE A 137 10.11 -16.86 9.32
C PHE A 137 9.81 -18.33 9.08
N ALA A 138 8.58 -18.75 9.37
CA ALA A 138 8.11 -20.11 9.11
C ALA A 138 6.70 -20.10 8.53
N VAL A 139 6.42 -21.08 7.67
CA VAL A 139 5.09 -21.37 7.13
C VAL A 139 4.70 -22.76 7.60
N GLU A 140 3.56 -22.87 8.26
CA GLU A 140 2.99 -24.14 8.73
C GLU A 140 1.71 -24.44 7.97
N ASN A 141 1.50 -25.69 7.59
CA ASN A 141 0.25 -26.14 6.99
C ASN A 141 -0.58 -26.89 8.03
N TYR A 142 -1.88 -26.60 8.07
CA TYR A 142 -2.85 -27.35 8.85
C TYR A 142 -3.94 -27.89 7.94
N TYR A 143 -4.29 -29.15 8.15
CA TYR A 143 -5.41 -29.78 7.47
C TYR A 143 -6.68 -29.56 8.28
N ASN A 144 -7.65 -28.88 7.69
CA ASN A 144 -8.97 -28.67 8.26
C ASN A 144 -9.98 -29.56 7.55
N GLN A 145 -10.78 -30.28 8.33
CA GLN A 145 -11.85 -31.13 7.84
C GLN A 145 -13.19 -30.67 8.44
N ASN A 146 -14.12 -30.29 7.57
CA ASN A 146 -15.52 -30.06 7.91
C ASN A 146 -16.38 -31.11 7.17
N PRO A 147 -17.56 -31.50 7.69
CA PRO A 147 -18.52 -32.37 7.00
C PRO A 147 -18.75 -32.13 5.49
N TYR A 148 -18.52 -30.91 4.98
CA TYR A 148 -18.79 -30.56 3.58
C TYR A 148 -17.55 -30.49 2.68
N TYR A 149 -16.37 -30.21 3.23
CA TYR A 149 -15.14 -30.04 2.49
C TYR A 149 -13.92 -30.10 3.42
N SER A 150 -12.78 -30.48 2.86
CA SER A 150 -11.48 -30.48 3.52
C SER A 150 -10.54 -29.54 2.79
N TYR A 151 -9.69 -28.83 3.53
CA TYR A 151 -8.78 -27.86 2.95
C TYR A 151 -7.50 -27.73 3.78
N PHE A 152 -6.43 -27.31 3.12
CA PHE A 152 -5.23 -26.86 3.82
C PHE A 152 -5.31 -25.36 4.08
N GLN A 153 -4.92 -24.98 5.30
CA GLN A 153 -4.72 -23.60 5.71
C GLN A 153 -3.24 -23.40 6.04
N GLU A 154 -2.70 -22.27 5.63
CA GLU A 154 -1.31 -21.90 5.90
C GLU A 154 -1.27 -20.92 7.08
N ARG A 155 -0.32 -21.06 7.99
CA ARG A 155 -0.04 -20.08 9.05
C ARG A 155 1.37 -19.57 8.93
N LEU A 156 1.48 -18.26 8.92
CA LEU A 156 2.72 -17.53 8.85
C LEU A 156 3.16 -17.20 10.28
N LYS A 157 4.38 -17.58 10.64
CA LYS A 157 5.01 -17.23 11.92
C LYS A 157 6.23 -16.37 11.64
N VAL A 158 6.16 -15.10 12.02
CA VAL A 158 7.23 -14.14 11.81
C VAL A 158 7.76 -13.70 13.17
N THR A 159 9.05 -13.89 13.40
CA THR A 159 9.71 -13.47 14.64
C THR A 159 10.68 -12.34 14.35
N PHE A 160 10.55 -11.25 15.08
CA PHE A 160 11.40 -10.07 14.96
C PHE A 160 11.68 -9.48 16.34
N ARG A 161 12.74 -8.67 16.41
CA ARG A 161 13.16 -7.98 17.62
C ARG A 161 13.15 -6.47 17.40
N ASP A 162 12.58 -5.79 18.38
CA ASP A 162 12.56 -4.34 18.46
C ASP A 162 13.78 -3.79 19.20
N ASP A 163 14.25 -2.61 18.79
CA ASP A 163 15.31 -1.86 19.49
C ASP A 163 14.66 -0.84 20.44
N PRO A 164 14.99 -0.83 21.75
CA PRO A 164 14.34 0.01 22.74
C PRO A 164 14.56 1.53 22.58
N SER A 165 15.36 1.98 21.61
CA SER A 165 15.93 3.33 21.56
C SER A 165 14.99 4.46 21.09
N ALA A 166 13.84 4.16 20.48
CA ALA A 166 12.74 5.10 20.23
C ALA A 166 11.48 4.33 19.82
N GLY A 167 10.28 4.91 19.94
CA GLY A 167 9.04 4.27 19.51
C GLY A 167 9.09 3.93 18.02
N ASN A 168 9.34 2.67 17.70
CA ASN A 168 9.58 2.23 16.34
C ASN A 168 8.27 1.97 15.61
N CYS A 169 8.25 2.35 14.35
CA CYS A 169 7.13 2.07 13.46
C CYS A 169 7.58 1.09 12.38
N TYR A 170 6.71 0.13 12.10
CA TYR A 170 6.97 -0.94 11.16
C TYR A 170 5.88 -1.04 10.11
N LEU A 171 6.23 -1.59 8.95
CA LEU A 171 5.31 -2.04 7.91
C LEU A 171 5.70 -3.48 7.54
N ILE A 172 4.77 -4.42 7.64
CA ILE A 172 5.02 -5.82 7.24
C ILE A 172 4.25 -6.17 5.98
N ARG A 173 4.90 -6.85 5.03
CA ARG A 173 4.31 -7.28 3.75
C ARG A 173 4.77 -8.68 3.38
N PHE A 174 3.89 -9.43 2.72
CA PHE A 174 4.16 -10.78 2.25
C PHE A 174 4.07 -10.89 0.73
N THR A 175 4.91 -11.73 0.15
CA THR A 175 4.82 -12.11 -1.27
C THR A 175 4.99 -13.60 -1.44
N ARG A 176 4.19 -14.21 -2.32
CA ARG A 176 4.31 -15.61 -2.72
C ARG A 176 5.01 -15.71 -4.07
N GLY A 177 6.02 -16.56 -4.12
CA GLY A 177 6.76 -16.90 -5.33
C GLY A 177 6.29 -18.24 -5.85
N TYR A 178 5.88 -18.28 -7.12
CA TYR A 178 5.62 -19.51 -7.85
C TYR A 178 6.81 -19.84 -8.74
N PRO A 179 7.31 -21.10 -8.75
CA PRO A 179 8.41 -21.48 -9.60
C PRO A 179 8.02 -21.35 -11.08
N GLU A 180 8.92 -20.82 -11.90
CA GLU A 180 8.71 -20.72 -13.34
C GLU A 180 9.24 -21.97 -14.04
N TYR A 181 8.46 -22.48 -14.99
CA TYR A 181 8.80 -23.68 -15.78
C TYR A 181 8.81 -23.35 -17.27
N ASP A 182 9.77 -23.94 -17.97
CA ASP A 182 9.76 -24.05 -19.42
C ASP A 182 9.20 -25.42 -19.82
N TYR A 183 8.55 -25.49 -20.97
CA TYR A 183 8.02 -26.72 -21.53
C TYR A 183 8.95 -27.21 -22.64
N VAL A 184 9.59 -28.36 -22.42
CA VAL A 184 10.54 -28.95 -23.37
C VAL A 184 9.98 -30.27 -23.87
N GLY A 185 9.91 -30.46 -25.19
CA GLY A 185 9.43 -31.69 -25.83
C GLY A 185 8.41 -31.41 -26.95
N ASP A 186 8.08 -32.45 -27.71
CA ASP A 186 7.01 -32.40 -28.72
C ASP A 186 5.63 -32.38 -28.05
N ASP A 187 4.60 -31.92 -28.77
CA ASP A 187 3.26 -31.56 -28.23
C ASP A 187 2.59 -32.63 -27.33
N TRP A 188 2.98 -33.90 -27.42
CA TRP A 188 2.43 -35.01 -26.63
C TRP A 188 3.32 -35.49 -25.46
N GLU A 189 4.55 -35.00 -25.32
CA GLU A 189 5.52 -35.38 -24.27
C GLU A 189 6.22 -34.14 -23.66
N LYS A 190 5.48 -33.04 -23.44
CA LYS A 190 6.05 -31.85 -22.80
C LYS A 190 6.43 -32.14 -21.35
N THR A 191 7.72 -32.01 -21.05
CA THR A 191 8.24 -32.08 -19.69
C THR A 191 8.40 -30.66 -19.13
N GLU A 192 7.95 -30.44 -17.90
CA GLU A 192 8.14 -29.19 -17.17
C GLU A 192 9.56 -29.13 -16.60
N VAL A 193 10.35 -28.15 -17.03
CA VAL A 193 11.72 -27.94 -16.55
C VAL A 193 11.78 -26.62 -15.80
N TYR A 194 12.19 -26.67 -14.53
CA TYR A 194 12.32 -25.48 -13.70
C TYR A 194 13.38 -24.52 -14.30
N LYS A 195 12.98 -23.26 -14.49
CA LYS A 195 13.79 -22.22 -15.13
C LYS A 195 14.89 -21.64 -14.22
N GLY A 196 14.89 -21.96 -12.93
CA GLY A 196 15.81 -21.35 -11.96
C GLY A 196 15.30 -20.03 -11.37
N SER A 197 14.06 -19.62 -11.66
CA SER A 197 13.47 -18.36 -11.20
C SER A 197 12.07 -18.55 -10.60
N TYR A 198 11.66 -17.58 -9.79
CA TYR A 198 10.32 -17.51 -9.21
C TYR A 198 9.62 -16.24 -9.69
N LYS A 199 8.33 -16.37 -9.99
CA LYS A 199 7.44 -15.25 -10.24
C LYS A 199 6.73 -14.85 -8.95
N TRP A 200 6.96 -13.62 -8.49
CA TRP A 200 6.50 -13.13 -7.19
C TRP A 200 5.23 -12.29 -7.30
N TYR A 201 4.29 -12.53 -6.39
CA TYR A 201 3.02 -11.83 -6.28
C TYR A 201 2.78 -11.37 -4.84
N SER A 202 2.09 -10.24 -4.65
CA SER A 202 1.60 -9.83 -3.32
C SER A 202 0.73 -10.94 -2.74
N GLN A 203 0.97 -11.31 -1.48
CA GLN A 203 0.13 -12.24 -0.75
C GLN A 203 -0.87 -11.45 0.11
N TYR A 204 -2.15 -11.75 -0.06
CA TYR A 204 -3.22 -11.20 0.78
C TYR A 204 -3.33 -12.04 2.05
N VAL A 205 -2.84 -11.49 3.15
CA VAL A 205 -2.89 -12.11 4.49
C VAL A 205 -3.94 -11.37 5.32
N ASP A 206 -4.63 -12.09 6.19
CA ASP A 206 -5.53 -11.50 7.18
C ASP A 206 -4.75 -11.10 8.43
N PHE A 207 -4.86 -9.84 8.81
CA PHE A 207 -4.23 -9.30 10.02
C PHE A 207 -5.21 -9.23 11.21
N ALA A 208 -6.49 -9.55 11.03
CA ALA A 208 -7.52 -9.37 12.06
C ALA A 208 -7.31 -10.25 13.31
N SER A 209 -6.72 -11.43 13.13
CA SER A 209 -6.45 -12.38 14.22
C SER A 209 -5.27 -11.98 15.11
N GLU A 210 -4.42 -11.07 14.65
CA GLU A 210 -3.16 -10.73 15.31
C GLU A 210 -3.37 -9.62 16.37
N PRO A 211 -3.00 -9.84 17.64
CA PRO A 211 -3.25 -8.90 18.73
C PRO A 211 -2.76 -7.46 18.49
N ILE A 212 -1.67 -7.28 17.74
CA ILE A 212 -1.13 -5.96 17.39
C ILE A 212 -2.15 -5.11 16.61
N PHE A 213 -3.06 -5.75 15.88
CA PHE A 213 -4.07 -5.08 15.05
C PHE A 213 -5.48 -5.13 15.65
N ALA A 214 -5.66 -5.68 16.87
CA ALA A 214 -6.97 -5.95 17.44
C ALA A 214 -7.88 -4.72 17.55
N ASN A 215 -7.30 -3.53 17.70
CA ASN A 215 -8.02 -2.25 17.82
C ASN A 215 -8.29 -1.55 16.48
N LYS A 216 -7.94 -2.16 15.34
CA LYS A 216 -8.14 -1.57 14.01
C LYS A 216 -9.54 -1.82 13.45
N ILE A 217 -10.21 -2.88 13.89
CA ILE A 217 -11.60 -3.19 13.52
C ILE A 217 -12.51 -2.81 14.70
N THR A 218 -13.46 -1.91 14.49
CA THR A 218 -14.37 -1.51 15.57
C THR A 218 -15.37 -2.62 15.91
N ILE A 219 -15.97 -2.56 17.11
CA ILE A 219 -17.02 -3.52 17.50
C ILE A 219 -18.20 -3.45 16.54
N LEU A 220 -18.54 -2.25 16.04
CA LEU A 220 -19.62 -2.07 15.08
C LEU A 220 -19.28 -2.69 13.73
N ASP A 221 -18.06 -2.53 13.23
CA ASP A 221 -17.61 -3.17 11.99
C ASP A 221 -17.72 -4.70 12.08
N LYS A 222 -17.29 -5.28 13.22
CA LYS A 222 -17.44 -6.73 13.48
C LYS A 222 -18.90 -7.19 13.48
N VAL A 223 -19.79 -6.43 14.12
CA VAL A 223 -21.24 -6.74 14.13
C VAL A 223 -21.84 -6.67 12.73
N MET A 224 -21.32 -5.81 11.86
CA MET A 224 -21.76 -5.66 10.47
C MET A 224 -21.12 -6.67 9.51
N GLY A 225 -20.27 -7.59 10.00
CA GLY A 225 -19.63 -8.63 9.20
C GLY A 225 -18.28 -8.25 8.59
N ASN A 226 -17.73 -7.07 8.94
CA ASN A 226 -16.40 -6.64 8.50
C ASN A 226 -15.37 -7.04 9.57
N ASP A 227 -15.03 -8.33 9.63
CA ASP A 227 -14.10 -8.91 10.61
C ASP A 227 -12.71 -9.26 10.03
N TRP A 228 -12.44 -8.81 8.79
CA TRP A 228 -11.20 -9.06 8.04
C TRP A 228 -10.31 -7.81 7.94
N LEU A 229 -8.98 -7.98 7.95
CA LEU A 229 -8.02 -6.88 7.78
C LEU A 229 -7.02 -7.19 6.65
N SER A 230 -7.31 -6.72 5.43
CA SER A 230 -6.56 -7.03 4.20
C SER A 230 -5.11 -6.53 4.21
N GLY A 231 -4.12 -7.37 3.96
CA GLY A 231 -2.71 -6.95 3.94
C GLY A 231 -2.01 -6.95 2.59
N GLY A 232 -2.72 -6.89 1.46
CA GLY A 232 -2.10 -7.03 0.12
C GLY A 232 -0.99 -6.01 -0.21
N GLN A 233 -1.02 -4.83 0.42
CA GLN A 233 0.03 -3.79 0.31
C GLN A 233 0.91 -3.67 1.57
N GLY A 234 0.75 -4.61 2.50
CA GLY A 234 1.34 -4.58 3.83
C GLY A 234 0.50 -3.81 4.86
N ARG A 235 0.84 -3.97 6.14
CA ARG A 235 0.15 -3.32 7.26
C ARG A 235 1.12 -2.56 8.18
N PRO A 236 0.88 -1.27 8.45
CA PRO A 236 1.69 -0.51 9.39
C PRO A 236 1.29 -0.81 10.84
N PHE A 237 2.26 -0.89 11.75
CA PHE A 237 2.07 -1.08 13.19
C PHE A 237 3.20 -0.42 13.98
N SER A 238 2.94 -0.10 15.26
CA SER A 238 3.96 0.39 16.19
C SER A 238 4.43 -0.71 17.13
N ASP A 239 5.54 -0.46 17.80
CA ASP A 239 6.17 -1.30 18.82
C ASP A 239 5.51 -1.23 20.21
N GLU A 240 4.43 -0.45 20.39
CA GLU A 240 3.83 -0.15 21.71
C GLU A 240 3.56 -1.39 22.59
N LEU A 241 3.25 -2.53 21.97
CA LEU A 241 2.93 -3.79 22.67
C LEU A 241 4.15 -4.68 22.93
N PHE A 242 5.30 -4.41 22.30
CA PHE A 242 6.49 -5.28 22.33
C PHE A 242 7.82 -4.51 22.35
N ASN A 243 7.83 -3.22 22.67
CA ASN A 243 9.02 -2.37 22.72
C ASN A 243 10.18 -3.02 23.48
N GLY A 244 11.35 -3.07 22.82
CA GLY A 244 12.60 -3.66 23.29
C GLY A 244 12.57 -5.18 23.46
N LYS A 245 11.52 -5.85 22.99
CA LYS A 245 11.33 -7.31 23.12
C LYS A 245 11.29 -7.97 21.76
N GLU A 246 11.50 -9.28 21.81
CA GLU A 246 11.21 -10.16 20.70
C GLU A 246 9.71 -10.45 20.64
N TYR A 247 9.16 -10.42 19.43
CA TYR A 247 7.76 -10.69 19.17
C TYR A 247 7.60 -11.73 18.07
N THR A 248 6.63 -12.64 18.23
CA THR A 248 6.24 -13.62 17.21
C THR A 248 4.82 -13.36 16.75
N MET A 249 4.70 -12.77 15.57
CA MET A 249 3.44 -12.57 14.87
C MET A 249 2.95 -13.88 14.26
N LYS A 250 1.65 -14.16 14.40
CA LYS A 250 1.01 -15.38 13.88
C LYS A 250 -0.19 -14.97 13.03
N LEU A 251 -0.07 -15.15 11.72
CA LEU A 251 -1.11 -14.77 10.77
C LEU A 251 -1.64 -16.01 10.06
N ASP A 252 -2.95 -16.15 10.04
CA ASP A 252 -3.60 -17.17 9.23
C ASP A 252 -3.68 -16.66 7.78
N ASN A 253 -3.04 -17.40 6.88
CA ASN A 253 -3.16 -17.20 5.45
C ASN A 253 -4.33 -18.05 4.94
N GLY A 254 -5.05 -17.55 3.95
CA GLY A 254 -6.32 -18.15 3.49
C GLY A 254 -6.22 -19.58 2.95
N TYR A 255 -7.34 -20.05 2.40
CA TYR A 255 -7.47 -21.40 1.84
C TYR A 255 -6.44 -21.65 0.73
N SER A 256 -5.69 -22.73 0.86
CA SER A 256 -4.71 -23.14 -0.14
C SER A 256 -5.19 -24.46 -0.76
N TYR A 257 -5.74 -24.40 -1.97
CA TYR A 257 -6.12 -25.60 -2.71
C TYR A 257 -4.87 -26.44 -3.02
N SER A 258 -4.93 -27.74 -2.75
CA SER A 258 -3.89 -28.69 -3.16
C SER A 258 -4.18 -29.15 -4.59
N SER A 259 -3.23 -28.99 -5.50
CA SER A 259 -3.13 -29.87 -6.65
C SER A 259 -2.22 -31.03 -6.26
N GLU A 260 -2.77 -32.24 -6.17
CA GLU A 260 -1.94 -33.44 -6.09
C GLU A 260 -1.21 -33.60 -7.42
N SER A 261 0.08 -33.25 -7.48
CA SER A 261 0.94 -33.66 -8.58
C SER A 261 1.79 -34.85 -8.12
N SER A 262 1.80 -35.91 -8.92
CA SER A 262 2.59 -37.12 -8.67
C SER A 262 4.09 -36.95 -8.93
N GLU A 263 4.52 -35.81 -9.48
CA GLU A 263 5.92 -35.49 -9.75
C GLU A 263 6.49 -34.49 -8.73
N PRO A 264 7.81 -34.57 -8.41
CA PRO A 264 8.46 -33.62 -7.52
C PRO A 264 8.60 -32.25 -8.18
N ILE A 265 7.56 -31.43 -8.04
CA ILE A 265 7.54 -30.02 -8.44
C ILE A 265 8.31 -29.21 -7.39
N MET A 266 9.16 -28.27 -7.84
CA MET A 266 9.78 -27.26 -6.98
C MET A 266 8.71 -26.59 -6.10
N PRO A 267 8.89 -26.46 -4.77
CA PRO A 267 7.86 -25.88 -3.92
C PRO A 267 7.72 -24.37 -4.18
N ASP A 268 6.51 -23.87 -3.97
CA ASP A 268 6.26 -22.44 -3.81
C ASP A 268 7.15 -21.87 -2.69
N SER A 269 7.47 -20.58 -2.80
CA SER A 269 8.20 -19.85 -1.77
C SER A 269 7.34 -18.74 -1.18
N MET A 270 7.50 -18.48 0.11
CA MET A 270 6.93 -17.31 0.77
C MET A 270 8.06 -16.39 1.21
N ARG A 271 7.88 -15.09 1.04
CA ARG A 271 8.81 -14.08 1.53
C ARG A 271 8.07 -13.05 2.36
N VAL A 272 8.65 -12.72 3.50
CA VAL A 272 8.23 -11.62 4.36
C VAL A 272 9.21 -10.47 4.20
N TYR A 273 8.68 -9.26 4.12
CA TYR A 273 9.41 -8.01 4.22
C TYR A 273 8.95 -7.30 5.50
N LEU A 274 9.89 -7.02 6.38
CA LEU A 274 9.67 -6.16 7.53
C LEU A 274 10.41 -4.85 7.25
N TYR A 275 9.64 -3.76 7.17
CA TYR A 275 10.18 -2.42 7.00
C TYR A 275 10.17 -1.72 8.35
N ALA A 276 11.29 -1.15 8.77
CA ALA A 276 11.32 -0.07 9.75
C ALA A 276 11.05 1.23 8.99
N ILE A 277 10.09 2.04 9.42
CA ILE A 277 9.64 3.23 8.71
C ILE A 277 9.66 4.45 9.63
N SER A 278 9.89 5.64 9.08
CA SER A 278 9.79 6.87 9.85
C SER A 278 8.37 7.10 10.38
N GLU A 279 8.26 7.88 11.45
CA GLU A 279 6.97 8.28 12.02
C GLU A 279 6.08 8.99 10.98
N SER A 280 6.68 9.84 10.14
CA SER A 280 6.01 10.50 9.02
C SER A 280 5.38 9.49 8.06
N TYR A 281 6.16 8.48 7.65
CA TYR A 281 5.67 7.45 6.75
C TYR A 281 4.63 6.55 7.41
N TYR A 282 4.79 6.23 8.69
CA TYR A 282 3.82 5.47 9.48
C TYR A 282 2.45 6.16 9.54
N LYS A 283 2.42 7.45 9.88
CA LYS A 283 1.18 8.25 9.91
C LYS A 283 0.49 8.28 8.55
N TYR A 284 1.28 8.41 7.48
CA TYR A 284 0.76 8.35 6.11
C TYR A 284 0.15 6.98 5.77
N MET A 285 0.87 5.90 6.05
CA MET A 285 0.40 4.54 5.80
C MET A 285 -0.82 4.17 6.66
N LEU A 286 -0.90 4.66 7.89
CA LEU A 286 -2.10 4.52 8.72
C LEU A 286 -3.31 5.20 8.08
N ALA A 287 -3.17 6.43 7.60
CA ALA A 287 -4.25 7.14 6.93
C ALA A 287 -4.71 6.43 5.65
N LEU A 288 -3.76 5.91 4.85
CA LEU A 288 -4.09 5.13 3.66
C LEU A 288 -4.77 3.80 3.99
N ALA A 289 -4.31 3.09 5.02
CA ALA A 289 -4.93 1.87 5.48
C ALA A 289 -6.37 2.15 5.94
N SER A 290 -6.58 3.19 6.75
CA SER A 290 -7.90 3.62 7.17
C SER A 290 -8.83 3.97 6.02
N LEU A 291 -8.32 4.55 4.92
CA LEU A 291 -9.13 4.84 3.73
C LEU A 291 -9.46 3.60 2.87
N GLN A 292 -8.61 2.58 2.90
CA GLN A 292 -8.82 1.34 2.13
C GLN A 292 -9.65 0.30 2.88
N ASP A 293 -9.68 0.37 4.21
CA ASP A 293 -10.43 -0.56 5.04
C ASP A 293 -11.93 -0.34 4.86
N GLU A 294 -12.67 -1.43 4.69
CA GLU A 294 -14.13 -1.42 4.72
C GLU A 294 -14.58 -1.13 6.15
N SER A 295 -14.91 0.13 6.43
CA SER A 295 -15.37 0.59 7.74
C SER A 295 -16.62 1.44 7.60
N LEU A 296 -17.55 1.27 8.55
CA LEU A 296 -18.76 2.09 8.65
C LEU A 296 -18.42 3.59 8.67
N ASN A 297 -17.30 3.98 9.27
CA ASN A 297 -16.93 5.39 9.32
C ASN A 297 -16.60 5.95 7.93
N ASN A 298 -16.00 5.14 7.05
CA ASN A 298 -15.74 5.56 5.67
C ASN A 298 -17.05 5.66 4.88
N ASP A 299 -17.94 4.69 5.04
CA ASP A 299 -19.28 4.72 4.42
C ASP A 299 -20.07 5.96 4.85
N LEU A 300 -20.00 6.32 6.13
CA LEU A 300 -20.62 7.54 6.67
C LEU A 300 -19.94 8.82 6.15
N ALA A 301 -18.62 8.82 5.99
CA ALA A 301 -17.89 9.95 5.44
C ALA A 301 -18.26 10.20 3.97
N ASP A 302 -18.43 9.14 3.17
CA ASP A 302 -18.81 9.23 1.76
C ASP A 302 -20.18 9.87 1.55
N ILE A 303 -21.11 9.68 2.50
CA ILE A 303 -22.43 10.33 2.50
C ILE A 303 -22.48 11.64 3.30
N GLY A 304 -21.34 12.14 3.78
CA GLY A 304 -21.22 13.41 4.52
C GLY A 304 -21.77 13.38 5.95
N LEU A 305 -21.91 12.20 6.54
CA LEU A 305 -22.36 12.00 7.93
C LEU A 305 -21.22 11.79 8.93
N ALA A 306 -19.98 11.69 8.46
CA ALA A 306 -18.77 11.65 9.28
C ALA A 306 -17.67 12.54 8.68
N GLU A 307 -16.66 12.86 9.49
CA GLU A 307 -15.47 13.54 8.97
C GLU A 307 -14.61 12.56 8.15
N PRO A 308 -14.14 12.96 6.96
CA PRO A 308 -13.26 12.13 6.15
C PRO A 308 -11.88 11.99 6.81
N VAL A 309 -11.23 10.85 6.56
CA VAL A 309 -9.87 10.60 7.03
C VAL A 309 -8.93 11.64 6.43
N ARG A 310 -8.20 12.35 7.30
CA ARG A 310 -7.18 13.32 6.87
C ARG A 310 -5.89 12.58 6.57
N VAL A 311 -5.46 12.64 5.31
CA VAL A 311 -4.17 12.10 4.88
C VAL A 311 -3.04 12.96 5.47
N PHE A 312 -2.06 12.29 6.08
CA PHE A 312 -0.91 12.96 6.68
C PHE A 312 -0.10 13.73 5.63
N ASN A 313 0.42 14.90 6.02
CA ASN A 313 1.27 15.77 5.20
C ASN A 313 2.43 16.31 6.03
N ASN A 314 3.65 16.18 5.53
CA ASN A 314 4.84 16.82 6.11
C ASN A 314 5.58 17.71 5.10
N ILE A 315 4.96 18.04 3.97
CA ILE A 315 5.51 18.98 3.01
C ILE A 315 5.12 20.40 3.42
N GLU A 316 6.11 21.22 3.75
CA GLU A 316 5.93 22.65 3.97
C GLU A 316 5.78 23.37 2.63
N GLY A 317 4.91 24.39 2.56
CA GLY A 317 4.64 25.15 1.32
C GLY A 317 3.71 24.46 0.31
N GLY A 318 3.56 23.14 0.39
CA GLY A 318 2.76 22.32 -0.52
C GLY A 318 1.94 21.25 0.19
N VAL A 319 1.75 20.11 -0.48
CA VAL A 319 1.16 18.90 0.09
C VAL A 319 1.94 17.66 -0.35
N GLY A 320 1.78 16.53 0.33
CA GLY A 320 2.37 15.25 -0.05
C GLY A 320 3.06 14.56 1.12
N ILE A 321 4.07 13.73 0.82
CA ILE A 321 4.78 12.96 1.83
C ILE A 321 6.27 12.83 1.49
N LEU A 322 7.12 13.10 2.47
CA LEU A 322 8.46 12.55 2.54
C LEU A 322 8.48 11.49 3.64
N GLY A 323 8.78 10.25 3.27
CA GLY A 323 8.89 9.13 4.20
C GLY A 323 10.19 8.37 3.97
N THR A 324 10.70 7.72 5.01
CA THR A 324 11.90 6.91 4.92
C THR A 324 11.65 5.50 5.44
N ALA A 325 12.41 4.55 4.94
CA ALA A 325 12.29 3.16 5.30
C ALA A 325 13.63 2.43 5.20
N CYS A 326 13.81 1.45 6.08
CA CYS A 326 14.80 0.39 5.95
C CYS A 326 14.05 -0.94 5.91
N VAL A 327 14.58 -1.94 5.21
CA VAL A 327 13.91 -3.24 5.03
C VAL A 327 14.85 -4.40 5.39
N ASP A 328 14.29 -5.37 6.09
CA ASP A 328 14.85 -6.71 6.23
C ASP A 328 13.84 -7.73 5.66
N SER A 329 14.33 -8.87 5.17
CA SER A 329 13.48 -9.88 4.55
C SER A 329 14.01 -11.29 4.72
N LEU A 330 13.08 -12.23 4.89
CA LEU A 330 13.36 -13.67 4.91
C LEU A 330 12.49 -14.37 3.88
N THR A 331 13.06 -15.38 3.23
CA THR A 331 12.37 -16.26 2.28
C THR A 331 12.43 -17.68 2.78
N VAL A 332 11.31 -18.39 2.73
CA VAL A 332 11.21 -19.82 3.05
C VAL A 332 10.43 -20.56 1.97
N ALA A 333 10.80 -21.81 1.73
CA ALA A 333 10.00 -22.71 0.92
C ALA A 333 8.72 -23.07 1.70
N ILE A 334 7.57 -23.07 1.03
CA ILE A 334 6.32 -23.52 1.61
C ILE A 334 6.40 -25.05 1.72
N PRO A 335 6.23 -25.64 2.91
CA PRO A 335 6.29 -27.09 3.05
C PRO A 335 5.23 -27.76 2.18
N ASN A 336 5.56 -28.92 1.63
CA ASN A 336 4.60 -29.75 0.92
C ASN A 336 3.43 -30.08 1.84
N LYS A 337 2.22 -30.03 1.29
CA LYS A 337 1.00 -30.42 2.00
C LYS A 337 0.97 -31.93 2.11
N VAL A 338 1.00 -32.45 3.32
CA VAL A 338 0.90 -33.88 3.62
C VAL A 338 -0.47 -34.11 4.25
N LEU A 339 -1.27 -35.00 3.65
CA LEU A 339 -2.52 -35.43 4.27
C LEU A 339 -2.19 -36.15 5.59
N PRO A 340 -2.91 -35.88 6.68
CA PRO A 340 -2.76 -36.66 7.89
C PRO A 340 -3.06 -38.14 7.61
N ASP A 341 -2.32 -39.04 8.25
CA ASP A 341 -2.58 -40.48 8.16
C ASP A 341 -4.02 -40.76 8.63
N ASN A 342 -4.78 -41.51 7.83
CA ASN A 342 -6.11 -41.99 8.21
C ASN A 342 -5.93 -43.09 9.26
N ASP A 343 -6.13 -42.76 10.55
CA ASP A 343 -6.30 -43.75 11.63
C ASP A 343 -7.69 -44.40 11.60
#